data_AF-A0A368UX63-F1
#
_entry.id   AF-A0A368UX63-F1
#
_cell.length_a   1.000
_cell.length_b   1.000
_cell.length_c   1.000
_cell.angle_alpha   90.00
_cell.angle_beta   90.00
_cell.angle_gamma   90.00
#
_symmetry.space_group_name_H-M   'P 1'
#
loop_
_entity.id
_entity.type
_entity.pdbx_description
1 polymer ?
#
loop_
_entity_poly.entity_id
_entity_poly.type
_entity_poly.pdbx_seq_one_letter_code
_entity_poly.pdbx_strand_id
1 'polypeptide(L)'
;MTIETTTLGVLALITIMTVVTLITRFGGVFVMSFVRINPRVESFINTMASSVLIAIIVPMAVGGDLGALAALVATTVSMLVFHKPLPAIAIGLLAAATVRYLL
;
A
#
# COMPACT_ATOMS: atom_id res chain seq x y z
N MET A 1 -21.49 11.78 5.61
CA MET A 1 -21.07 13.11 5.09
C MET A 1 -20.17 12.87 3.89
N THR A 2 -20.73 12.92 2.69
CA THR A 2 -19.99 12.75 1.43
C THR A 2 -19.53 14.14 0.99
N ILE A 3 -18.21 14.38 0.99
CA ILE A 3 -17.65 15.61 0.41
C ILE A 3 -17.82 15.47 -1.10
N GLU A 4 -18.58 16.37 -1.72
CA GLU A 4 -18.72 16.37 -3.18
C GLU A 4 -17.37 16.65 -3.84
N THR A 5 -17.07 15.96 -4.94
CA THR A 5 -15.84 16.10 -5.73
C THR A 5 -15.80 17.38 -6.57
N THR A 6 -16.33 18.48 -6.04
CA THR A 6 -16.13 19.83 -6.57
C THR A 6 -14.70 20.30 -6.30
N THR A 7 -14.19 21.28 -7.04
CA THR A 7 -12.80 21.77 -6.90
C THR A 7 -12.45 22.13 -5.45
N LEU A 8 -13.38 22.79 -4.73
CA LEU A 8 -13.20 23.12 -3.32
C LEU A 8 -13.24 21.88 -2.41
N GLY A 9 -14.10 20.89 -2.71
CA GLY A 9 -14.15 19.63 -1.98
C GLY A 9 -12.87 18.80 -2.14
N VAL A 10 -12.29 18.76 -3.34
CA VAL A 10 -11.00 18.10 -3.60
C VAL A 10 -9.87 18.78 -2.85
N LEU A 11 -9.79 20.11 -2.86
CA LEU A 11 -8.78 20.86 -2.09
C LEU A 11 -8.93 20.63 -0.59
N ALA A 12 -10.16 20.59 -0.08
CA ALA A 12 -10.43 20.26 1.32
C ALA A 12 -9.97 18.82 1.66
N LEU A 13 -10.26 17.84 0.80
CA LEU A 13 -9.81 16.45 0.97
C LEU A 13 -8.28 16.34 1.00
N ILE A 14 -7.58 16.97 0.06
CA ILE A 14 -6.11 16.99 0.01
C ILE A 14 -5.55 17.60 1.30
N THR A 15 -6.14 18.70 1.76
CA THR A 15 -5.71 19.37 2.99
C THR A 15 -5.89 18.46 4.21
N ILE A 16 -7.04 17.79 4.31
CA ILE A 16 -7.31 16.83 5.40
C ILE A 16 -6.32 15.66 5.34
N MET A 17 -6.12 15.03 4.18
CA MET A 17 -5.16 13.94 4.02
C MET A 17 -3.74 14.38 4.38
N THR A 18 -3.36 15.59 4.00
CA THR A 18 -2.05 16.17 4.34
C THR A 18 -1.89 16.32 5.85
N VAL A 19 -2.88 16.92 6.53
CA VAL A 19 -2.85 17.08 7.99
C VAL A 19 -2.80 15.74 8.71
N VAL A 20 -3.63 14.77 8.31
CA VAL A 20 -3.63 13.42 8.90
C VAL A 20 -2.29 12.72 8.67
N THR A 21 -1.68 12.87 7.49
CA THR A 21 -0.36 12.31 7.18
C THR A 21 0.73 12.93 8.05
N LEU A 22 0.73 14.25 8.23
CA LEU A 22 1.69 14.94 9.10
C LEU A 22 1.53 14.48 10.54
N ILE A 23 0.29 14.42 11.05
CA ILE A 23 0.00 13.96 12.42
C ILE A 23 0.48 12.52 12.64
N THR A 24 0.16 11.60 11.75
CA THR A 24 0.54 10.18 11.90
C THR A 24 2.05 9.99 11.79
N ARG A 25 2.73 10.73 10.90
CA ARG A 25 4.18 10.64 10.72
C ARG A 25 4.96 11.27 11.87
N PHE A 26 4.62 12.50 12.27
CA PHE A 26 5.28 13.18 13.39
C PHE A 26 4.91 12.56 14.73
N GLY A 27 3.65 12.14 14.90
CA GLY A 27 3.18 11.44 16.08
C GLY A 27 3.93 10.14 16.31
N GLY A 28 4.20 9.35 15.26
CA GLY A 28 5.00 8.14 15.35
C GLY A 28 6.43 8.40 15.88
N VAL A 29 7.12 9.41 15.33
CA VAL A 29 8.47 9.81 15.78
C VAL A 29 8.45 10.31 17.22
N PHE A 30 7.45 11.13 17.57
CA PHE A 30 7.29 11.64 18.94
C PHE A 30 7.06 10.51 19.94
N VAL A 31 6.17 9.56 19.65
CA VAL A 31 5.91 8.39 20.51
C VAL A 31 7.16 7.52 20.65
N MET A 32 7.88 7.27 19.55
CA MET A 32 9.12 6.47 19.60
C MET A 32 10.21 7.10 20.45
N SER A 33 10.18 8.42 20.67
CA SER A 33 11.13 9.09 21.59
C SER A 33 10.92 8.70 23.06
N PHE A 34 9.71 8.27 23.44
CA PHE A 34 9.38 7.82 24.79
C PHE A 34 9.52 6.29 24.99
N VAL A 35 9.57 5.52 23.91
CA VAL A 35 9.63 4.05 23.96
C VAL A 35 11.09 3.60 24.04
N ARG A 36 11.46 2.92 25.13
CA ARG A 36 12.77 2.25 25.24
C ARG A 36 12.80 1.04 24.31
N ILE A 37 13.70 1.04 23.32
CA ILE A 37 13.85 -0.06 22.39
C ILE A 37 14.51 -1.25 23.11
N ASN A 38 13.74 -2.33 23.30
CA ASN A 38 14.19 -3.63 23.78
C ASN A 38 14.25 -4.60 22.57
N PRO A 39 15.14 -5.61 22.52
CA PRO A 39 15.19 -6.63 21.46
C PRO A 39 13.83 -7.16 20.96
N ARG A 40 12.82 -7.27 21.84
CA ARG A 40 11.45 -7.65 21.44
C ARG A 40 10.76 -6.60 20.56
N VAL A 41 10.91 -5.32 20.89
CA VAL A 41 10.35 -4.19 20.14
C VAL A 41 11.08 -4.02 18.80
N GLU A 42 12.40 -4.20 18.79
CA GLU A 42 13.19 -4.18 17.57
C GLU A 42 12.76 -5.28 16.59
N SER A 43 12.58 -6.51 17.07
CA SER A 43 12.03 -7.62 16.27
C SER A 43 10.64 -7.31 15.72
N PHE A 44 9.77 -6.71 16.53
CA PHE A 44 8.44 -6.26 16.09
C PHE A 44 8.52 -5.21 14.96
N ILE A 45 9.37 -4.19 15.11
CA ILE A 45 9.54 -3.15 14.08
C ILE A 45 10.08 -3.77 12.78
N ASN A 46 11.08 -4.64 12.87
CA ASN A 46 11.69 -5.29 11.71
C ASN A 46 10.70 -6.19 10.95
N THR A 47 9.73 -6.80 11.64
CA THR A 47 8.69 -7.66 11.02
C THR A 47 7.42 -6.90 10.64
N MET A 48 7.29 -5.64 11.04
CA MET A 48 6.10 -4.82 10.79
C MET A 48 5.84 -4.64 9.29
N ALA A 49 6.87 -4.34 8.50
CA ALA A 49 6.72 -4.08 7.07
C ALA A 49 6.17 -5.29 6.32
N SER A 50 6.69 -6.49 6.59
CA SER A 50 6.19 -7.73 5.98
C SER A 50 4.77 -8.07 6.44
N SER A 51 4.46 -7.85 7.73
CA SER A 51 3.13 -8.13 8.29
C SER A 51 2.05 -7.24 7.66
N VAL A 52 2.30 -5.93 7.58
CA VAL A 52 1.36 -4.97 6.99
C VAL A 52 1.16 -5.24 5.50
N LEU A 53 2.23 -5.56 4.78
CA LEU A 53 2.15 -5.88 3.36
C LEU A 53 1.27 -7.12 3.14
N ILE A 54 1.48 -8.20 3.91
CA ILE A 54 0.65 -9.42 3.82
C ILE A 54 -0.81 -9.09 4.19
N ALA A 55 -1.04 -8.30 5.24
CA ALA A 55 -2.38 -7.91 5.68
C ALA A 55 -3.18 -7.14 4.61
N ILE A 56 -2.50 -6.41 3.72
CA ILE A 56 -3.13 -5.69 2.61
C ILE A 56 -3.28 -6.60 1.37
N ILE A 57 -2.27 -7.41 1.05
CA ILE A 57 -2.25 -8.21 -0.18
C ILE A 57 -3.17 -9.43 -0.09
N VAL A 58 -3.19 -10.15 1.04
CA VAL A 58 -3.99 -11.38 1.19
C VAL A 58 -5.49 -11.17 0.94
N PRO A 59 -6.17 -10.17 1.54
CA PRO A 59 -7.58 -9.95 1.24
C PRO A 59 -7.82 -9.55 -0.22
N MET A 60 -6.89 -8.82 -0.86
CA MET A 60 -6.97 -8.57 -2.30
C MET A 60 -6.78 -9.84 -3.15
N ALA A 61 -5.99 -10.81 -2.69
CA ALA A 61 -5.84 -12.08 -3.39
C ALA A 61 -7.10 -12.97 -3.26
N VAL A 62 -7.78 -12.93 -2.11
CA VAL A 62 -8.95 -13.79 -1.84
C VAL A 62 -10.26 -13.17 -2.33
N GLY A 63 -10.44 -11.86 -2.11
CA GLY A 63 -11.67 -11.13 -2.44
C GLY A 63 -11.52 -10.16 -3.61
N GLY A 64 -10.35 -10.10 -4.26
CA GLY A 64 -10.13 -9.23 -5.41
C GLY A 64 -10.77 -9.74 -6.69
N ASP A 65 -10.86 -8.84 -7.66
CA ASP A 65 -11.32 -9.12 -9.00
C ASP A 65 -10.29 -9.94 -9.80
N LEU A 66 -10.71 -10.51 -10.94
CA LEU A 66 -9.82 -11.21 -11.86
C LEU A 66 -8.61 -10.35 -12.28
N GLY A 67 -8.80 -9.02 -12.36
CA GLY A 67 -7.74 -8.06 -12.61
C GLY A 67 -6.70 -7.98 -11.49
N ALA A 68 -7.13 -8.00 -10.22
CA ALA A 68 -6.22 -8.04 -9.07
C ALA A 68 -5.40 -9.33 -9.03
N LEU A 69 -6.03 -10.49 -9.26
CA LEU A 69 -5.33 -11.77 -9.32
C LEU A 69 -4.31 -11.83 -10.45
N ALA A 70 -4.70 -11.40 -11.66
CA ALA A 70 -3.79 -11.35 -12.80
C ALA A 70 -2.58 -10.44 -12.53
N ALA A 71 -2.79 -9.26 -11.94
CA ALA A 71 -1.71 -8.36 -11.56
C ALA A 71 -0.78 -8.98 -10.50
N LEU A 72 -1.33 -9.65 -9.50
CA LEU A 72 -0.55 -10.33 -8.45
C LEU A 72 0.37 -11.40 -9.04
N VAL A 73 -0.18 -12.27 -9.89
CA VAL A 73 0.57 -13.34 -10.55
C VAL A 73 1.62 -12.75 -11.50
N ALA A 74 1.24 -11.78 -12.33
CA ALA A 74 2.15 -11.15 -13.29
C ALA A 74 3.30 -10.41 -12.58
N THR A 75 3.03 -9.69 -11.50
CA THR A 75 4.07 -9.03 -10.68
C THR A 75 5.00 -10.06 -10.04
N THR A 76 4.44 -11.15 -9.50
CA THR A 76 5.23 -12.20 -8.83
C THR A 76 6.16 -12.91 -9.82
N VAL A 77 5.63 -13.32 -10.97
CA VAL A 77 6.39 -14.02 -12.02
C VAL A 77 7.47 -13.11 -12.58
N SER A 78 7.13 -11.87 -12.92
CA SER A 78 8.12 -10.91 -13.46
C SER A 78 9.19 -10.53 -12.44
N MET A 79 8.85 -10.44 -11.15
CA MET A 79 9.84 -10.21 -10.10
C MET A 79 10.81 -11.40 -9.98
N LEU A 80 10.32 -12.64 -10.09
CA LEU A 80 11.16 -13.84 -10.05
C LEU A 80 12.10 -13.94 -11.25
N VAL A 81 11.70 -13.44 -12.42
CA VAL A 81 12.54 -13.45 -13.63
C VAL A 81 13.54 -12.30 -13.61
N PHE A 82 13.07 -11.06 -13.42
CA PHE A 82 13.89 -9.86 -13.60
C PHE A 82 14.64 -9.42 -12.34
N HIS A 83 14.24 -9.88 -11.15
CA HIS A 83 14.79 -9.47 -9.85
C HIS A 83 14.83 -7.94 -9.63
N LYS A 84 14.01 -7.21 -10.39
CA LYS A 84 13.92 -5.74 -10.36
C LYS A 84 12.47 -5.35 -10.07
N PRO A 85 12.20 -4.64 -8.96
CA PRO A 85 10.82 -4.39 -8.53
C PRO A 85 10.08 -3.43 -9.46
N LEU A 86 10.75 -2.40 -9.97
CA LEU A 86 10.12 -1.40 -10.85
C LEU A 86 9.51 -2.02 -12.14
N PRO A 87 10.24 -2.80 -12.95
CA PRO A 87 9.65 -3.43 -14.13
C PRO A 87 8.59 -4.47 -13.76
N ALA A 88 8.74 -5.18 -12.65
CA ALA A 88 7.76 -6.17 -12.21
C ALA A 88 6.40 -5.53 -11.88
N ILE A 89 6.42 -4.42 -11.14
CA ILE A 89 5.21 -3.65 -10.81
C ILE A 89 4.55 -3.10 -12.08
N ALA A 90 5.34 -2.62 -13.05
CA ALA A 90 4.82 -2.13 -14.32
C ALA A 90 4.08 -3.23 -15.11
N ILE A 91 4.64 -4.45 -15.15
CA ILE A 91 4.02 -5.60 -15.82
C ILE A 91 2.72 -6.00 -15.11
N GLY A 92 2.70 -6.02 -13.77
CA GLY A 92 1.50 -6.27 -12.99
C GLY A 92 0.39 -5.25 -13.24
N LEU A 93 0.75 -3.97 -13.28
CA LEU A 93 -0.19 -2.88 -13.56
C LEU A 93 -0.82 -3.03 -14.95
N LEU A 94 -0.01 -3.34 -15.97
CA LEU A 94 -0.50 -3.61 -17.31
C LEU A 94 -1.45 -4.81 -17.34
N ALA A 95 -1.14 -5.88 -16.60
CA ALA A 95 -2.02 -7.05 -16.50
C ALA A 95 -3.38 -6.73 -15.84
N ALA A 96 -3.41 -5.94 -14.76
CA ALA A 96 -4.68 -5.48 -14.19
C ALA A 96 -5.48 -4.64 -15.19
N ALA A 97 -4.81 -3.71 -15.88
CA ALA A 97 -5.46 -2.80 -16.82
C ALA A 97 -6.04 -3.56 -18.02
N THR A 98 -5.33 -4.53 -18.58
CA THR A 98 -5.81 -5.31 -19.73
C THR A 98 -6.97 -6.22 -19.34
N VAL A 99 -6.91 -6.88 -18.19
CA VAL A 99 -8.00 -7.74 -17.72
C VAL A 99 -9.26 -6.91 -17.47
N ARG A 100 -9.15 -5.76 -16.80
CA ARG A 100 -10.29 -4.86 -16.56
C ARG A 100 -10.80 -4.15 -17.81
N TYR A 101 -10.01 -4.07 -18.86
CA TYR A 101 -10.45 -3.52 -20.14
C TYR A 101 -11.27 -4.54 -20.94
N LEU A 102 -10.98 -5.84 -20.77
CA LEU A 102 -11.60 -6.93 -21.53
C LEU A 102 -12.80 -7.59 -20.83
N LEU A 103 -12.85 -7.52 -19.49
CA LEU A 103 -13.91 -8.06 -18.61
C LEU A 103 -14.61 -6.93 -17.87
#